data_AF-A0A1E7GBN8-F1
#
_entry.id   AF-A0A1E7GBN8-F1
#
_cell.length_a   1.000
_cell.length_b   1.000
_cell.length_c   1.000
_cell.angle_alpha   90.00
_cell.angle_beta   90.00
_cell.angle_gamma   90.00
#
_symmetry.space_group_name_H-M   'P 1'
#
loop_
_entity.id
_entity.type
_entity.pdbx_description
1 polymer ?
#
loop_
_entity_poly.entity_id
_entity_poly.type
_entity_poly.pdbx_seq_one_letter_code
_entity_poly.pdbx_strand_id
1 'polypeptide(L)'
;MEGTSKPEYGRCVDIVTKAALHEMAMPGFLAVFVPLLVGFFLGPKALAGFLIRLIIVGFMLALMMDNGGGAWDNAKKLIEGGQHGGKGSEAHKAAIIGDPFKDTAGPALNALIKVANMVAILFLSLIIGKGLFGGQGGGIRKTSQGALTIQL
;
A
#
# COMPACT_ATOMS: atom_id res chain seq x y z
N MET A 1 33.97 3.24 -21.94
CA MET A 1 34.31 1.99 -21.22
C MET A 1 34.92 1.03 -22.22
N GLU A 2 36.07 0.44 -21.90
CA GLU A 2 36.85 -0.42 -22.82
C GLU A 2 36.40 -1.91 -22.80
N GLY A 3 35.53 -2.30 -21.84
CA GLY A 3 34.95 -3.65 -21.78
C GLY A 3 35.92 -4.77 -21.37
N THR A 4 37.12 -4.42 -20.91
CA THR A 4 38.24 -5.35 -20.64
C THR A 4 38.19 -6.01 -19.26
N SER A 5 37.39 -5.47 -18.32
CA SER A 5 37.28 -5.96 -16.94
C SER A 5 35.85 -6.41 -16.62
N LYS A 6 35.71 -7.45 -15.80
CA LYS A 6 34.39 -7.89 -15.30
C LYS A 6 33.84 -6.86 -14.29
N PRO A 7 32.56 -6.45 -14.40
CA PRO A 7 31.93 -5.59 -13.42
C PRO A 7 31.74 -6.28 -12.07
N GLU A 8 31.85 -5.51 -10.99
CA GLU A 8 31.58 -5.95 -9.61
C GLU A 8 30.08 -5.93 -9.30
N TYR A 9 29.35 -6.93 -9.81
CA TYR A 9 27.90 -7.03 -9.61
C TYR A 9 27.51 -7.22 -8.14
N GLY A 10 28.34 -7.90 -7.34
CA GLY A 10 28.06 -8.17 -5.92
C GLY A 10 27.84 -6.88 -5.11
N ARG A 11 28.67 -5.87 -5.37
CA ARG A 11 28.53 -4.56 -4.70
C ARG A 11 27.21 -3.87 -5.04
N CYS A 12 26.72 -3.98 -6.28
CA CYS A 12 25.42 -3.45 -6.65
C CYS A 12 24.28 -4.17 -5.90
N VAL A 13 24.35 -5.51 -5.82
CA VAL A 13 23.36 -6.33 -5.09
C VAL A 13 23.33 -5.99 -3.61
N ASP A 14 24.49 -5.82 -2.97
CA ASP A 14 24.58 -5.49 -1.55
C ASP A 14 23.94 -4.13 -1.24
N ILE A 15 24.17 -3.13 -2.09
CA ILE A 15 23.59 -1.79 -1.94
C ILE A 15 22.06 -1.84 -2.02
N VAL A 16 21.51 -2.47 -3.07
CA VAL A 16 20.05 -2.52 -3.26
C VAL A 16 19.38 -3.36 -2.17
N THR A 17 20.01 -4.45 -1.73
CA THR A 17 19.45 -5.33 -0.70
C THR A 17 19.39 -4.62 0.65
N LYS A 18 20.47 -3.95 1.05
CA LYS A 18 20.52 -3.24 2.33
C LYS A 18 19.51 -2.08 2.35
N ALA A 19 19.40 -1.34 1.25
CA ALA A 19 18.43 -0.26 1.14
C ALA A 19 16.98 -0.79 1.17
N ALA A 20 16.67 -1.84 0.40
CA ALA A 20 15.32 -2.40 0.36
C ALA A 20 14.85 -2.90 1.74
N LEU A 21 15.69 -3.62 2.48
CA LEU A 21 15.34 -4.10 3.81
C LEU A 21 15.11 -2.97 4.82
N HIS A 22 15.89 -1.90 4.74
CA HIS A 22 15.73 -0.74 5.62
C HIS A 22 14.43 0.03 5.30
N GLU A 23 14.19 0.33 4.03
CA GLU A 23 13.06 1.16 3.62
C GLU A 23 11.71 0.43 3.70
N MET A 24 11.68 -0.90 3.61
CA MET A 24 10.44 -1.69 3.74
C MET A 24 9.91 -1.80 5.17
N ALA A 25 10.76 -1.59 6.19
CA ALA A 25 10.36 -1.73 7.58
C ALA A 25 9.31 -0.69 8.00
N MET A 26 9.51 0.57 7.62
CA MET A 26 8.61 1.67 7.94
C MET A 26 7.17 1.51 7.39
N PRO A 27 6.96 1.29 6.08
CA PRO A 27 5.60 1.11 5.54
C PRO A 27 4.92 -0.13 6.11
N GLY A 28 5.65 -1.22 6.34
CA GLY A 28 5.11 -2.43 6.99
C GLY A 28 4.66 -2.17 8.43
N PHE A 29 5.47 -1.46 9.21
CA PHE A 29 5.12 -1.07 10.57
C PHE A 29 3.86 -0.20 10.61
N LEU A 30 3.78 0.82 9.74
CA LEU A 30 2.62 1.71 9.66
C LEU A 30 1.33 0.97 9.29
N ALA A 31 1.41 0.00 8.36
CA ALA A 31 0.27 -0.79 7.93
C ALA A 31 -0.39 -1.59 9.08
N VAL A 32 0.39 -1.98 10.08
CA VAL A 32 -0.10 -2.72 11.26
C VAL A 32 -0.48 -1.77 12.39
N PHE A 33 0.36 -0.78 12.69
CA PHE A 33 0.21 0.04 13.90
C PHE A 33 -0.93 1.06 13.78
N VAL A 34 -1.11 1.67 12.61
CA VAL A 34 -2.10 2.74 12.41
C VAL A 34 -3.55 2.25 12.61
N PRO A 35 -4.00 1.12 12.03
CA PRO A 35 -5.35 0.60 12.28
C PRO A 35 -5.61 0.29 13.76
N LEU A 36 -4.59 -0.20 14.48
CA LEU A 36 -4.70 -0.48 15.90
C LEU A 36 -4.85 0.80 16.72
N LEU A 37 -4.03 1.83 16.43
CA LEU A 37 -4.17 3.12 17.08
C LEU A 37 -5.58 3.72 16.85
N VAL A 38 -6.05 3.74 15.60
CA VAL A 38 -7.39 4.26 15.29
C VAL A 38 -8.46 3.44 16.02
N GLY A 39 -8.34 2.11 16.01
CA GLY A 39 -9.28 1.22 16.67
C GLY A 39 -9.36 1.43 18.18
N PHE A 40 -8.23 1.38 18.89
CA PHE A 40 -8.21 1.45 20.35
C PHE A 40 -8.49 2.85 20.91
N PHE A 41 -8.04 3.92 20.21
CA PHE A 41 -8.20 5.30 20.69
C PHE A 41 -9.48 5.98 20.19
N LEU A 42 -9.87 5.78 18.93
CA LEU A 42 -11.02 6.45 18.32
C LEU A 42 -12.26 5.55 18.23
N GLY A 43 -12.09 4.24 18.44
CA GLY A 43 -13.17 3.26 18.49
C GLY A 43 -13.55 2.64 17.13
N PRO A 44 -14.47 1.66 17.14
CA PRO A 44 -14.80 0.85 15.97
C PRO A 44 -15.48 1.64 14.84
N LYS A 45 -16.31 2.64 15.16
CA LYS A 45 -16.97 3.48 14.14
C LYS A 45 -15.95 4.33 13.36
N ALA A 46 -14.95 4.90 14.05
CA ALA A 46 -13.87 5.64 13.41
C ALA A 46 -12.95 4.74 12.58
N LEU A 47 -12.65 3.54 13.09
CA LEU A 47 -11.89 2.51 12.36
C LEU A 47 -12.58 2.15 11.03
N ALA A 48 -13.89 1.92 11.04
CA ALA A 48 -14.65 1.63 9.81
C ALA A 48 -14.54 2.75 8.77
N GLY A 49 -14.69 4.02 9.20
CA GLY A 49 -14.53 5.18 8.32
C GLY A 49 -13.10 5.31 7.77
N PHE A 50 -12.09 5.03 8.60
CA PHE A 50 -10.69 5.02 8.18
C PHE A 50 -10.43 3.96 7.10
N LEU A 51 -10.91 2.73 7.28
CA LEU A 51 -10.72 1.65 6.29
C LEU A 51 -11.41 1.96 4.96
N ILE A 52 -12.64 2.48 4.99
CA ILE A 52 -13.37 2.85 3.75
C ILE A 52 -12.56 3.90 2.96
N ARG A 53 -12.07 4.94 3.63
CA ARG A 53 -11.26 5.98 2.96
C ARG A 53 -9.93 5.43 2.46
N LEU A 54 -9.27 4.59 3.24
CA LEU A 54 -8.01 3.94 2.87
C LEU A 54 -8.18 3.12 1.58
N ILE A 55 -9.27 2.36 1.47
CA ILE A 55 -9.57 1.57 0.27
C ILE A 55 -9.83 2.50 -0.92
N ILE A 56 -10.75 3.45 -0.82
CA ILE A 56 -11.15 4.28 -1.97
C ILE A 56 -9.95 5.09 -2.50
N VAL A 57 -9.25 5.81 -1.62
CA VAL A 57 -8.13 6.68 -2.04
C VAL A 57 -6.92 5.84 -2.44
N GLY A 58 -6.57 4.84 -1.62
CA GLY A 58 -5.40 4.01 -1.88
C GLY A 58 -5.53 3.17 -3.14
N PHE A 59 -6.72 2.61 -3.41
CA PHE A 59 -6.96 1.82 -4.62
C PHE A 59 -6.93 2.68 -5.89
N MET A 60 -7.55 3.86 -5.88
CA MET A 60 -7.48 4.77 -7.03
C MET A 60 -6.03 5.19 -7.32
N LEU A 61 -5.25 5.46 -6.28
CA LEU A 61 -3.83 5.81 -6.42
C LEU A 61 -3.00 4.63 -6.95
N ALA A 62 -3.22 3.41 -6.44
CA ALA A 62 -2.55 2.21 -6.92
C ALA A 62 -2.82 1.98 -8.42
N LEU A 63 -4.08 2.06 -8.84
CA LEU A 63 -4.46 1.95 -10.25
C LEU A 63 -3.79 3.00 -11.14
N MET A 64 -3.71 4.24 -10.67
CA MET A 64 -3.04 5.31 -11.41
C MET A 64 -1.54 5.02 -11.57
N MET A 65 -0.87 4.57 -10.52
CA MET A 65 0.56 4.26 -10.55
C MET A 65 0.88 3.06 -11.44
N ASP A 66 0.09 1.99 -11.35
CA ASP A 66 0.25 0.78 -12.15
C ASP A 66 0.04 1.07 -13.64
N ASN A 67 -1.08 1.72 -13.99
CA ASN A 67 -1.41 2.02 -15.38
C ASN A 67 -0.53 3.12 -15.96
N GLY A 68 -0.24 4.17 -15.20
CA GLY A 68 0.61 5.28 -15.63
C GLY A 68 2.03 4.82 -15.91
N GLY A 69 2.64 4.05 -15.00
CA GLY A 69 3.97 3.48 -15.22
C GLY A 69 3.96 2.46 -16.36
N GLY A 70 2.92 1.64 -16.49
CA GLY A 70 2.79 0.65 -17.57
C GLY A 70 2.69 1.32 -18.94
N ALA A 71 1.89 2.38 -19.05
CA ALA A 71 1.79 3.18 -20.26
C ALA A 71 3.13 3.83 -20.62
N TRP A 72 3.87 4.33 -19.63
CA TRP A 72 5.18 4.93 -19.85
C TRP A 72 6.22 3.92 -20.35
N ASP A 73 6.32 2.74 -19.74
CA ASP A 73 7.23 1.68 -20.21
C ASP A 73 6.86 1.17 -21.60
N ASN A 74 5.56 1.08 -21.91
CA ASN A 74 5.09 0.72 -23.24
C ASN A 74 5.42 1.81 -24.28
N ALA A 75 5.27 3.08 -23.94
CA ALA A 75 5.66 4.19 -24.81
C ALA A 75 7.17 4.17 -25.08
N LYS A 76 7.99 3.93 -24.05
CA LYS A 76 9.45 3.75 -24.21
C LYS A 76 9.76 2.62 -25.18
N LYS A 77 9.16 1.43 -24.99
CA LYS A 77 9.36 0.26 -25.89
C LYS A 77 8.93 0.55 -27.32
N LEU A 78 7.85 1.30 -27.53
CA LEU A 78 7.38 1.69 -28.85
C LEU A 78 8.39 2.61 -29.55
N ILE A 79 8.99 3.56 -28.82
CA ILE A 79 10.07 4.41 -29.35
C ILE A 79 11.33 3.59 -29.63
N GLU A 80 11.69 2.68 -28.73
CA GLU A 80 12.80 1.73 -28.94
C GLU A 80 12.61 0.86 -30.19
N GLY A 81 11.36 0.57 -30.55
CA GLY A 81 10.97 -0.16 -31.76
C GLY A 81 11.07 0.64 -33.06
N GLY A 82 11.54 1.89 -33.02
CA GLY A 82 11.81 2.71 -34.20
C GLY A 82 10.76 3.77 -34.50
N GLN A 83 9.66 3.81 -33.76
CA GLN A 83 8.73 4.93 -33.88
C GLN A 83 9.30 6.18 -33.19
N HIS A 84 8.94 7.37 -33.68
CA HIS A 84 9.38 8.65 -33.10
C HIS A 84 10.92 8.78 -32.97
N GLY A 85 11.66 8.25 -33.94
CA GLY A 85 13.11 8.47 -34.08
C GLY A 85 14.01 7.38 -33.48
N GLY A 86 13.45 6.35 -32.83
CA GLY A 86 14.24 5.19 -32.40
C GLY A 86 15.14 5.43 -31.18
N LYS A 87 15.98 4.43 -30.86
CA LYS A 87 16.91 4.50 -29.73
C LYS A 87 17.91 5.65 -29.90
N GLY A 88 18.04 6.45 -28.86
CA GLY A 88 18.98 7.58 -28.79
C GLY A 88 18.42 8.91 -29.27
N SER A 89 17.19 8.93 -29.82
CA SER A 89 16.47 10.15 -30.16
C SER A 89 16.11 10.98 -28.92
N GLU A 90 15.76 12.25 -29.12
CA GLU A 90 15.26 13.10 -28.03
C GLU A 90 13.98 12.54 -27.40
N ALA A 91 13.10 11.92 -28.20
CA ALA A 91 11.93 11.21 -27.70
C ALA A 91 12.30 10.00 -26.82
N HIS A 92 13.33 9.23 -27.19
CA HIS A 92 13.80 8.11 -26.39
C HIS A 92 14.40 8.59 -25.05
N LYS A 93 15.19 9.67 -25.06
CA LYS A 93 15.75 10.25 -23.83
C LYS A 93 14.64 10.75 -22.90
N ALA A 94 13.61 11.41 -23.44
CA ALA A 94 12.46 11.85 -22.67
C ALA A 94 11.68 10.67 -22.05
N ALA A 95 11.53 9.56 -22.79
CA ALA A 95 10.83 8.38 -22.32
C ALA A 95 11.56 7.61 -21.21
N ILE A 96 12.90 7.72 -21.12
CA ILE A 96 13.71 7.02 -20.10
C ILE A 96 13.55 7.61 -18.69
N ILE A 97 13.30 8.91 -18.55
CA ILE A 97 13.36 9.64 -17.27
C ILE A 97 12.18 9.28 -16.32
N GLY A 98 11.18 8.53 -16.80
CA GLY A 98 9.85 8.50 -16.20
C GLY A 98 9.53 7.50 -15.08
N ASP A 99 10.37 6.52 -14.73
CA ASP A 99 9.85 5.34 -14.00
C ASP A 99 10.47 5.01 -12.64
N PRO A 100 9.67 5.20 -11.57
CA PRO A 100 9.71 4.35 -10.37
C PRO A 100 8.32 3.83 -9.91
N PHE A 101 7.23 4.05 -10.67
CA PHE A 101 5.87 4.00 -10.09
C PHE A 101 5.21 2.61 -10.10
N LYS A 102 5.34 1.84 -11.20
CA LYS A 102 4.56 0.59 -11.39
C LYS A 102 5.12 -0.65 -10.70
N ASP A 103 6.43 -0.69 -10.41
CA ASP A 103 7.09 -1.90 -9.92
C ASP A 103 7.34 -1.89 -8.40
N THR A 104 7.04 -0.78 -7.72
CA THR A 104 7.27 -0.65 -6.28
C THR A 104 6.04 -0.05 -5.59
N ALA A 105 5.69 1.20 -5.89
CA ALA A 105 4.67 1.92 -5.13
C ALA A 105 3.25 1.40 -5.39
N GLY A 106 2.88 1.19 -6.67
CA GLY A 106 1.54 0.73 -7.05
C GLY A 106 1.16 -0.63 -6.46
N PRO A 107 1.94 -1.71 -6.68
CA PRO A 107 1.66 -3.02 -6.09
C PRO A 107 1.74 -3.02 -4.56
N ALA A 108 2.65 -2.22 -3.97
CA ALA A 108 2.78 -2.13 -2.52
C ALA A 108 1.56 -1.50 -1.85
N LEU A 109 0.90 -0.51 -2.47
CA LEU A 109 -0.33 0.08 -1.94
C LEU A 109 -1.46 -0.94 -1.83
N ASN A 110 -1.63 -1.82 -2.84
CA ASN A 110 -2.63 -2.89 -2.79
C ASN A 110 -2.36 -3.87 -1.64
N ALA A 111 -1.10 -4.26 -1.44
CA ALA A 111 -0.70 -5.11 -0.32
C ALA A 111 -0.93 -4.42 1.03
N LEU A 112 -0.60 -3.13 1.15
CA LEU A 112 -0.77 -2.35 2.36
C LEU A 112 -2.24 -2.25 2.79
N ILE A 113 -3.16 -1.94 1.86
CA ILE A 113 -4.60 -1.89 2.13
C ILE A 113 -5.09 -3.24 2.65
N LYS A 114 -4.62 -4.35 2.04
CA LYS A 114 -5.01 -5.70 2.45
C LYS A 114 -4.53 -6.04 3.86
N VAL A 115 -3.29 -5.71 4.21
CA VAL A 115 -2.74 -5.92 5.55
C VAL A 115 -3.47 -5.08 6.59
N ALA A 116 -3.68 -3.79 6.32
CA ALA A 116 -4.39 -2.89 7.23
C ALA A 116 -5.82 -3.38 7.53
N ASN A 117 -6.56 -3.81 6.49
CA ASN A 117 -7.90 -4.38 6.64
C ASN A 117 -7.89 -5.69 7.43
N MET A 118 -6.95 -6.59 7.14
CA MET A 118 -6.81 -7.86 7.85
C MET A 118 -6.54 -7.64 9.34
N VAL A 119 -5.60 -6.75 9.68
CA VAL A 119 -5.26 -6.41 11.08
C VAL A 119 -6.48 -5.81 11.78
N ALA A 120 -7.18 -4.87 11.15
CA ALA A 120 -8.35 -4.24 11.75
C ALA A 120 -9.46 -5.25 12.10
N ILE A 121 -9.73 -6.21 11.21
CA ILE A 121 -10.74 -7.26 11.43
C ILE A 121 -10.27 -8.23 12.52
N LEU A 122 -9.00 -8.64 12.49
CA LEU A 122 -8.44 -9.60 13.45
C LEU A 122 -8.51 -9.08 14.89
N PHE A 123 -8.30 -7.77 15.09
CA PHE A 123 -8.36 -7.14 16.41
C PHE A 123 -9.73 -6.54 16.76
N LEU A 124 -10.73 -6.62 15.87
CA LEU A 124 -12.02 -5.98 16.05
C LEU A 124 -12.72 -6.39 17.36
N SER A 125 -12.74 -7.69 17.68
CA SER A 125 -13.32 -8.20 18.93
C SER A 125 -12.64 -7.64 20.18
N LEU A 126 -11.32 -7.43 20.13
CA LEU A 126 -10.56 -6.84 21.23
C LEU A 126 -10.80 -5.34 21.34
N ILE A 127 -10.92 -4.65 20.21
CA ILE A 127 -11.21 -3.21 20.15
C ILE A 127 -12.61 -2.92 20.72
N ILE A 128 -13.60 -3.74 20.41
CA ILE A 128 -14.96 -3.60 20.94
C ILE A 128 -14.99 -3.93 22.44
N GLY A 129 -14.23 -4.94 22.89
CA GLY A 129 -14.21 -5.38 24.29
C GLY A 129 -13.39 -4.50 25.24
N LYS A 130 -12.37 -3.78 24.76
CA LYS A 130 -11.41 -3.00 25.57
C LYS A 130 -11.17 -1.57 25.08
N GLY A 131 -11.98 -1.04 24.16
CA GLY A 131 -11.77 0.29 23.57
C GLY A 131 -11.71 1.40 24.62
N LEU A 132 -10.62 2.19 24.60
CA LEU A 132 -10.27 3.17 25.64
C LEU A 132 -11.28 4.34 25.72
N PHE A 133 -11.96 4.66 24.62
CA PHE A 133 -12.96 5.73 24.50
C PHE A 133 -14.33 5.23 24.03
N GLY A 134 -14.56 3.92 24.07
CA GLY A 134 -15.75 3.25 23.53
C GLY A 134 -16.75 2.83 24.59
N GLY A 135 -17.11 3.72 25.51
CA GLY A 135 -18.29 3.57 26.36
C GLY A 135 -19.59 3.72 25.55
N GLN A 136 -19.83 2.83 24.59
CA GLN A 136 -21.17 2.47 24.14
C GLN A 136 -21.24 0.96 24.11
N GLY A 137 -21.55 0.41 25.28
CA GLY A 137 -21.93 -0.98 25.41
C GLY A 137 -23.14 -1.26 24.53
N GLY A 138 -22.89 -1.81 23.35
CA GLY A 138 -23.76 -2.83 22.75
C GLY A 138 -23.62 -4.11 23.58
N GLY A 139 -23.96 -4.02 24.87
CA GLY A 139 -24.10 -5.21 25.69
C GLY A 139 -25.27 -6.00 25.13
N ILE A 140 -25.07 -7.29 24.86
CA ILE A 140 -26.18 -8.24 24.80
C ILE A 140 -26.75 -8.30 26.22
N ARG A 141 -27.60 -7.33 26.58
CA ARG A 141 -28.44 -7.44 27.77
C ARG A 141 -29.60 -8.33 27.36
N LYS A 142 -29.57 -9.59 27.85
CA LYS A 142 -30.79 -10.38 27.96
C LYS A 142 -31.78 -9.56 28.79
N THR A 143 -32.80 -8.99 28.17
CA THR A 143 -34.00 -8.57 28.89
C THR A 143 -34.68 -9.83 29.40
N SER A 144 -35.41 -9.74 30.52
CA SER A 144 -36.10 -10.87 31.14
C SER A 144 -37.23 -11.48 30.29
N GLN A 145 -37.31 -11.15 29.00
CA GLN A 145 -38.31 -11.61 28.04
C GLN A 145 -37.73 -12.27 26.77
N GLY A 146 -36.43 -12.55 26.70
CA GLY A 146 -35.88 -13.45 25.67
C GLY A 146 -35.83 -12.92 24.23
N ALA A 147 -36.14 -11.65 23.98
CA ALA A 147 -35.98 -11.03 22.67
C ALA A 147 -34.59 -10.38 22.53
N LEU A 148 -33.81 -10.82 21.54
CA LEU A 148 -32.55 -10.20 21.16
C LEU A 148 -32.85 -8.99 20.27
N THR A 149 -32.70 -7.77 20.79
CA THR A 149 -32.85 -6.55 19.99
C THR A 149 -31.47 -5.93 19.76
N ILE A 150 -31.07 -5.80 18.50
CA ILE A 150 -29.89 -5.04 18.09
C ILE A 150 -30.30 -3.57 18.11
N GLN A 151 -29.71 -2.78 19.02
CA GLN A 151 -29.84 -1.32 19.01
C GLN A 151 -28.67 -0.77 18.18
N LEU A 152 -28.99 -0.02 17.11
CA LEU A 152 -28.02 0.64 16.22
C LEU A 152 -27.50 1.96 16.82
#